data_AF-A0A0S7ZZ98-F1
#
_entry.id   AF-A0A0S7ZZ98-F1
#
_cell.length_a   1.000
_cell.length_b   1.000
_cell.length_c   1.000
_cell.angle_alpha   90.00
_cell.angle_beta   90.00
_cell.angle_gamma   90.00
#
_symmetry.space_group_name_H-M   'P 1'
#
loop_
_entity.id
_entity.type
_entity.pdbx_description
1 polymer ?
#
loop_
_entity_poly.entity_id
_entity_poly.type
_entity_poly.pdbx_seq_one_letter_code
_entity_poly.pdbx_strand_id
1 'polypeptide(L)' 'MADVLTIPNLGGNSTRPAEDVVRPQRGMTMEEVSAQFGNPQQIKPPVGDPPITRWVYEKFTVHFEQNYVIHTVVHRQ' A
#
# COMPACT_ATOMS: atom_id res chain seq x y z
N MET A 1 5.34 -28.59 2.55
CA MET A 1 4.36 -27.51 2.30
C MET A 1 4.90 -26.31 3.04
N ALA A 2 5.47 -25.34 2.34
CA ALA A 2 6.10 -24.19 2.99
C ALA A 2 5.00 -23.17 3.34
N ASP A 3 4.68 -23.12 4.62
CA ASP A 3 3.95 -22.05 5.27
C ASP A 3 4.96 -21.04 5.84
N VAL A 4 4.54 -19.77 5.96
CA VAL A 4 5.27 -18.60 6.47
C VAL A 4 6.13 -17.84 5.44
N LEU A 5 5.52 -16.80 4.83
CA LEU A 5 6.26 -15.59 4.50
C LEU A 5 6.31 -14.71 5.76
N THR A 6 7.31 -14.95 6.60
CA THR A 6 7.77 -13.93 7.54
C THR A 6 8.45 -12.86 6.69
N ILE A 7 7.86 -11.67 6.62
CA ILE A 7 8.54 -10.49 6.08
C ILE A 7 9.02 -9.68 7.29
N PRO A 8 10.31 -9.74 7.67
CA PRO A 8 10.88 -8.76 8.58
C PRO A 8 11.50 -7.66 7.73
N ASN A 9 10.88 -6.49 7.65
CA ASN A 9 11.61 -5.31 7.21
C ASN A 9 11.16 -4.03 7.95
N LEU A 10 11.70 -3.89 9.15
CA LEU A 10 11.84 -2.60 9.83
C LEU A 10 12.96 -1.82 9.15
N GLY A 11 12.64 -0.79 8.36
CA GLY A 11 13.68 0.03 7.74
C GLY A 11 13.16 1.26 7.00
N GLY A 12 12.93 2.35 7.73
CA GLY A 12 12.67 3.65 7.11
C GLY A 12 12.09 4.66 8.08
N ASN A 13 12.95 5.30 8.87
CA ASN A 13 12.55 6.41 9.73
C ASN A 13 11.86 7.50 8.87
N SER A 14 10.68 7.91 9.30
CA SER A 14 10.15 9.24 8.99
C SER A 14 9.20 9.60 10.13
N THR A 15 9.79 10.23 11.13
CA THR A 15 9.12 10.75 12.32
C THR A 15 8.04 11.76 11.92
N ARG A 16 6.81 11.28 11.79
CA ARG A 16 5.59 12.09 11.95
C ARG A 16 4.61 11.25 12.75
N PRO A 17 4.22 11.66 13.97
CA PRO A 17 3.17 10.98 14.72
C PRO A 17 1.85 11.30 14.01
N ALA A 18 1.55 10.54 12.96
CA ALA A 18 0.29 10.61 12.27
C ALA A 18 -0.35 9.24 12.44
N GLU A 19 -1.02 9.06 13.58
CA GLU A 19 -2.25 8.29 13.74
C GLU A 19 -2.07 6.80 13.40
N ASP A 20 -2.19 5.93 14.41
CA ASP A 20 -1.99 4.47 14.40
C ASP A 20 -2.91 3.71 13.42
N VAL A 21 -2.86 4.06 12.14
CA VAL A 21 -3.56 3.42 11.05
C VAL A 21 -2.51 2.60 10.33
N VAL A 22 -2.54 1.29 10.55
CA VAL A 22 -1.75 0.33 9.80
C VAL A 22 -1.98 0.59 8.32
N ARG A 23 -0.92 0.93 7.59
CA ARG A 23 -0.97 1.33 6.18
C ARG A 23 0.18 0.69 5.42
N PRO A 24 -0.01 0.35 4.14
CA PRO A 24 1.05 -0.26 3.34
C PRO A 24 2.23 0.70 3.18
N GLN A 25 3.43 0.17 3.35
CA GLN A 25 4.68 0.90 3.23
C GLN A 25 5.12 1.01 1.77
N ARG A 26 5.89 2.06 1.45
CA ARG A 26 6.50 2.21 0.12
C ARG A 26 7.41 1.03 -0.17
N GLY A 27 7.33 0.49 -1.39
CA GLY A 27 8.07 -0.69 -1.84
C GLY A 27 7.34 -2.03 -1.65
N MET A 28 6.22 -2.09 -0.92
CA MET A 28 5.39 -3.31 -0.89
C MET A 28 4.80 -3.61 -2.27
N THR A 29 4.61 -4.89 -2.59
CA THR A 29 3.93 -5.31 -3.82
C THR A 29 2.40 -5.28 -3.68
N MET A 30 1.68 -5.18 -4.80
CA MET A 30 0.21 -5.30 -4.81
C MET A 30 -0.29 -6.56 -4.09
N GLU A 31 0.42 -7.68 -4.24
CA GLU A 31 0.10 -8.95 -3.57
C GLU A 31 0.26 -8.86 -2.05
N GLU A 32 1.37 -8.29 -1.56
CA GLU A 32 1.59 -8.09 -0.12
C GLU A 32 0.55 -7.13 0.49
N VAL A 33 0.15 -6.09 -0.26
CA VAL A 33 -0.90 -5.18 0.19
C VAL A 33 -2.24 -5.91 0.25
N SER A 34 -2.60 -6.66 -0.78
CA SER A 34 -3.85 -7.43 -0.80
C SER A 34 -3.87 -8.53 0.27
N ALA A 35 -2.73 -9.16 0.57
CA ALA A 35 -2.63 -10.20 1.58
C ALA A 35 -2.78 -9.63 3.01
N GLN A 36 -2.22 -8.45 3.27
CA GLN A 36 -2.26 -7.82 4.60
C GLN A 36 -3.54 -7.01 4.85
N PHE A 37 -4.05 -6.30 3.84
CA PHE A 37 -5.16 -5.36 3.97
C PHE A 37 -6.46 -5.86 3.30
N GLY A 38 -6.41 -6.99 2.59
CA GLY A 38 -7.53 -7.50 1.82
C GLY A 38 -7.75 -6.74 0.50
N ASN A 39 -8.87 -7.05 -0.15
CA ASN A 39 -9.22 -6.43 -1.41
C ASN A 39 -9.58 -4.94 -1.23
N PRO A 40 -9.14 -4.06 -2.13
CA PRO A 40 -9.55 -2.66 -2.12
C PRO A 40 -11.03 -2.50 -2.43
N GLN A 41 -11.64 -1.42 -1.93
CA GLN A 41 -13.01 -1.03 -2.25
C GLN A 41 -13.15 -0.66 -3.73
N GLN A 42 -12.11 -0.05 -4.30
CA GLN A 42 -12.09 0.29 -5.71
C GLN A 42 -10.68 0.26 -6.28
N ILE A 43 -10.53 -0.38 -7.44
CA ILE A 43 -9.30 -0.35 -8.23
C ILE A 43 -9.52 0.63 -9.38
N LYS A 44 -8.74 1.70 -9.40
CA LYS A 44 -8.66 2.62 -10.54
C LYS A 44 -7.62 2.09 -11.52
N PRO A 45 -7.92 2.06 -12.83
CA PRO A 45 -6.96 1.65 -13.83
C PRO A 45 -5.73 2.57 -13.84
N PRO A 46 -4.58 2.07 -14.31
CA PRO A 46 -3.38 2.89 -14.48
C PRO A 46 -3.66 4.07 -15.40
N VAL A 47 -3.23 5.26 -14.98
CA VAL A 47 -3.30 6.48 -15.81
C VAL A 47 -1.94 7.16 -15.89
N GLY A 48 -1.66 7.81 -17.02
CA GLY A 48 -0.43 8.57 -17.25
C GLY A 48 0.75 7.71 -17.74
N ASP A 49 1.88 8.38 -17.96
CA ASP A 49 3.17 7.79 -18.29
C ASP A 49 4.22 8.43 -17.35
N PRO A 50 4.76 7.69 -16.35
CA PRO A 50 4.59 6.27 -16.09
C PRO A 50 3.17 5.88 -15.60
N PRO A 51 2.72 4.63 -15.82
CA PRO A 51 1.39 4.18 -15.43
C PRO A 51 1.26 4.05 -13.91
N ILE A 52 0.36 4.82 -13.31
CA ILE A 52 0.07 4.79 -11.87
C ILE A 52 -1.31 4.19 -11.61
N THR A 53 -1.33 3.00 -11.03
CA THR A 53 -2.53 2.30 -10.56
C THR A 53 -2.92 2.81 -9.17
N ARG A 54 -4.21 2.99 -8.91
CA ARG A 54 -4.68 3.48 -7.59
C ARG A 54 -5.68 2.53 -6.98
N TRP A 55 -5.42 2.10 -5.76
CA TRP A 55 -6.35 1.29 -4.99
C TRP A 55 -6.92 2.12 -3.86
N VAL A 56 -8.24 2.22 -3.83
CA VAL A 56 -8.98 2.98 -2.82
C VAL A 56 -9.46 1.98 -1.76
N TYR A 57 -9.07 2.21 -0.53
CA TYR A 57 -9.63 1.59 0.66
C TYR A 57 -10.47 2.62 1.42
N GLU A 58 -11.24 2.16 2.39
CA GLU A 58 -12.10 3.04 3.20
C GLU A 58 -11.30 4.12 3.92
N LYS A 59 -10.19 3.74 4.57
CA LYS A 59 -9.37 4.63 5.40
C LYS A 59 -8.19 5.28 4.67
N PHE A 60 -7.78 4.75 3.52
CA PHE A 60 -6.61 5.23 2.80
C PHE A 60 -6.65 4.85 1.32
N THR A 61 -5.86 5.52 0.51
CA THR A 61 -5.67 5.23 -0.92
C THR A 61 -4.20 4.94 -1.19
N VAL A 62 -3.93 3.84 -1.88
CA VAL A 62 -2.58 3.38 -2.24
C VAL A 62 -2.34 3.62 -3.72
N HIS A 63 -1.18 4.19 -4.04
CA HIS A 63 -0.71 4.42 -5.40
C HIS A 63 0.41 3.43 -5.68
N PHE A 64 0.24 2.70 -6.78
CA PHE A 64 1.19 1.75 -7.28
C PHE A 64 1.75 2.22 -8.61
N GLU A 65 3.05 2.12 -8.78
CA GLU A 65 3.68 2.18 -10.09
C GLU A 65 3.99 0.74 -10.49
N GLN A 66 3.51 0.32 -11.67
CA GLN A 66 3.57 -1.08 -12.11
C GLN A 66 2.92 -2.02 -11.07
N ASN A 67 3.71 -2.59 -10.16
CA ASN A 67 3.27 -3.50 -9.10
C ASN A 67 3.69 -3.06 -7.68
N TYR A 68 4.41 -1.95 -7.53
CA TYR A 68 5.02 -1.54 -6.25
C TYR A 68 4.36 -0.28 -5.69
N VAL A 69 4.17 -0.25 -4.37
CA VAL A 69 3.65 0.93 -3.66
C VAL A 69 4.65 2.06 -3.77
N ILE A 70 4.25 3.15 -4.43
CA ILE A 70 5.02 4.39 -4.46
C ILE A 70 4.51 5.40 -3.43
N HIS A 71 3.21 5.37 -3.10
CA HIS A 71 2.63 6.34 -2.19
C HIS A 71 1.32 5.89 -1.53
N THR A 72 1.17 6.13 -0.24
CA THR A 72 -0.06 5.85 0.52
C THR A 72 -0.61 7.14 1.12
N VAL A 73 -1.86 7.46 0.81
CA VAL A 73 -2.58 8.64 1.28
C VAL A 73 -3.63 8.20 2.28
N VAL A 74 -3.47 8.54 3.56
CA VAL A 74 -4.50 8.27 4.58
C VAL A 74 -5.59 9.33 4.50
N HIS A 75 -6.85 8.93 4.48
CA HIS A 75 -7.98 9.85 4.54
C HIS A 75 -8.06 10.40 5.98
N ARG A 76 -7.69 11.66 6.16
CA ARG A 76 -7.95 12.35 7.44
C ARG A 76 -9.41 12.76 7.47
N GLN A 77 -10.13 12.27 8.47
CA GLN A 77 -11.51 12.66 8.78
C GLN A 77 -11.50 13.96 9.58
#